data_AF-A0A9K3KDW0-F1
#
_entry.id   AF-A0A9K3KDW0-F1
#
_cell.length_a   1.000
_cell.length_b   1.000
_cell.length_c   1.000
_cell.angle_alpha   90.00
_cell.angle_beta   90.00
_cell.angle_gamma   90.00
#
_symmetry.space_group_name_H-M   'P 1'
#
loop_
_entity.id
_entity.type
_entity.pdbx_description
1 polymer ?
#
loop_
_entity_poly.entity_id
_entity_poly.type
_entity_poly.pdbx_seq_one_letter_code
_entity_poly.pdbx_strand_id
1 'polypeptide(L)'
;MISVCFPNLPTSAVQVAEFELASIVWHVEFLEQTLPSNHRLLFTPLFRDRDQLTDLKNLVTCRLNSPGDSIVATGVAPHISILQHLHSLAKNVNDVVPQIQKVAPEVIRGVIDEIEKRAMTAGTVTRDGLEALISGCKEKARLYQLVQKLENSPSPGIQQEETLTGDEAVTMTHMYPPLRILSKNDMTNTNMQKRLSDFRCLMKLVEKRVEEKGKWIAHPSIDQANEMFEAGKDVVDISEVSEKGRKRRGEQMKWSTMVNRV
;
A
#
# COMPACT_ATOMS: atom_id res chain seq x y z
N MET A 1 24.16 -0.47 -57.17
CA MET A 1 23.65 0.46 -56.13
C MET A 1 23.96 0.01 -54.73
N ILE A 2 23.54 -1.20 -54.32
CA ILE A 2 23.80 -1.73 -52.96
C ILE A 2 25.31 -1.77 -52.66
N SER A 3 26.14 -2.22 -53.61
CA SER A 3 27.60 -2.25 -53.46
C SER A 3 28.26 -0.89 -53.30
N VAL A 4 27.63 0.19 -53.80
CA VAL A 4 28.13 1.57 -53.69
C VAL A 4 27.73 2.17 -52.34
N CYS A 5 26.52 1.88 -51.86
CA CYS A 5 26.02 2.37 -50.57
C CYS A 5 26.55 1.56 -49.38
N PHE A 6 26.79 0.25 -49.58
CA PHE A 6 27.21 -0.70 -48.55
C PHE A 6 28.43 -1.51 -49.02
N PRO A 7 29.62 -0.89 -49.08
CA PRO A 7 30.82 -1.51 -49.68
C PRO A 7 31.35 -2.73 -48.93
N ASN A 8 31.06 -2.87 -47.63
CA ASN A 8 31.56 -3.95 -46.76
C ASN A 8 30.48 -4.98 -46.40
N LEU A 9 29.38 -5.03 -47.15
CA LEU A 9 28.25 -5.89 -46.82
C LEU A 9 28.50 -7.36 -47.26
N PRO A 10 28.28 -8.36 -46.39
CA PRO A 10 28.36 -9.76 -46.78
C PRO A 10 27.21 -10.13 -47.73
N THR A 11 27.46 -11.08 -48.65
CA THR A 11 26.47 -11.53 -49.66
C THR A 11 25.17 -12.05 -49.03
N SER A 12 25.24 -12.59 -47.80
CA SER A 12 24.08 -13.06 -47.04
C SER A 12 23.11 -11.95 -46.61
N ALA A 13 23.55 -10.68 -46.60
CA ALA A 13 22.77 -9.55 -46.12
C ALA A 13 22.27 -8.63 -47.23
N VAL A 14 22.51 -8.96 -48.50
CA VAL A 14 22.14 -8.11 -49.66
C VAL A 14 20.65 -7.82 -49.68
N GLN A 15 19.81 -8.83 -49.43
CA GLN A 15 18.35 -8.66 -49.40
C GLN A 15 17.90 -7.71 -48.28
N VAL A 16 18.55 -7.73 -47.12
CA VAL A 16 18.22 -6.82 -46.01
C VAL A 16 18.62 -5.39 -46.37
N ALA A 17 19.78 -5.21 -47.01
CA ALA A 17 20.24 -3.90 -47.44
C ALA A 17 19.39 -3.29 -48.56
N GLU A 18 18.69 -4.10 -49.37
CA GLU A 18 17.68 -3.60 -50.31
C GLU A 18 16.51 -2.91 -49.60
N PHE A 19 15.99 -3.54 -48.54
CA PHE A 19 14.92 -2.95 -47.73
C PHE A 19 15.41 -1.74 -46.93
N GLU A 20 16.63 -1.78 -46.42
CA GLU A 20 17.24 -0.64 -45.73
C GLU A 20 17.41 0.56 -46.68
N LEU A 21 17.93 0.31 -47.89
CA LEU A 21 18.06 1.35 -48.92
C LEU A 21 16.69 1.92 -49.31
N ALA A 22 15.69 1.06 -49.51
CA ALA A 22 14.33 1.51 -49.82
C ALA A 22 13.74 2.37 -48.70
N SER A 23 13.96 1.99 -47.43
CA SER A 23 13.52 2.77 -46.27
C SER A 23 14.21 4.14 -46.20
N ILE A 24 15.53 4.20 -46.42
CA ILE A 24 16.29 5.45 -46.43
C ILE A 24 15.79 6.36 -47.55
N VAL A 25 15.64 5.83 -48.77
CA VAL A 25 15.17 6.58 -49.96
C VAL A 25 13.76 7.13 -49.75
N TRP A 26 12.87 6.35 -49.14
CA TRP A 26 11.50 6.80 -48.82
C TRP A 26 11.49 7.98 -47.85
N HIS A 27 12.40 7.97 -46.86
CA HIS A 27 12.45 8.96 -45.79
C HIS A 27 13.45 10.10 -46.04
N VAL A 28 13.98 10.28 -47.26
CA VAL A 28 14.99 11.32 -47.56
C VAL A 28 14.56 12.71 -47.10
N GLU A 29 13.32 13.12 -47.41
CA GLU A 29 12.81 14.45 -47.04
C GLU A 29 12.76 14.63 -45.52
N PHE A 30 12.34 13.59 -44.80
CA PHE A 30 12.31 13.59 -43.33
C PHE A 30 13.72 13.66 -42.74
N LEU A 31 14.67 12.90 -43.30
CA LEU A 31 16.06 12.85 -42.85
C LEU A 31 16.75 14.19 -43.09
N GLU A 32 16.50 14.86 -44.21
CA GLU A 32 17.05 16.19 -44.51
C GLU A 32 16.50 17.29 -43.60
N GLN A 33 15.24 17.18 -43.18
CA GLN A 33 14.62 18.14 -42.25
C GLN A 33 15.05 17.90 -40.80
N THR A 34 15.31 16.65 -40.42
CA THR A 34 15.53 16.27 -39.02
C THR A 34 17.00 16.20 -38.64
N LEU A 35 17.88 15.85 -39.59
CA LEU A 35 19.31 15.69 -39.32
C LEU A 35 20.06 17.03 -39.47
N PRO A 36 21.09 17.28 -38.64
CA PRO A 36 21.89 18.48 -38.78
C PRO A 36 22.70 18.43 -40.08
N SER A 37 22.98 19.59 -40.67
CA SER A 37 23.64 19.70 -41.99
C SER A 37 25.05 19.08 -42.05
N ASN A 38 25.67 18.82 -40.90
CA ASN A 38 26.97 18.14 -40.76
C ASN A 38 26.85 16.63 -40.51
N HIS A 39 25.67 16.03 -40.68
CA HIS A 39 25.46 14.61 -40.42
C HIS A 39 26.15 13.74 -41.48
N ARG A 40 26.89 12.70 -41.04
CA ARG A 40 27.67 11.81 -41.92
C ARG A 40 26.85 11.13 -43.00
N LEU A 41 25.58 10.83 -42.72
CA LEU A 41 24.65 10.23 -43.69
C LEU A 41 24.46 11.12 -44.93
N LEU A 42 24.37 12.44 -44.75
CA LEU A 42 24.14 13.40 -45.84
C LEU A 42 25.38 13.59 -46.74
N PHE A 43 26.55 13.16 -46.28
CA PHE A 43 27.79 13.15 -47.06
C PHE A 43 28.03 11.84 -47.81
N THR A 44 27.13 10.86 -47.67
CA THR A 44 27.25 9.61 -48.41
C THR A 44 26.93 9.82 -49.90
N PRO A 45 27.45 8.96 -50.81
CA PRO A 45 27.18 9.08 -52.24
C PRO A 45 25.68 9.12 -52.57
N LEU A 46 24.86 8.43 -51.78
CA LEU A 46 23.41 8.36 -51.94
C LEU A 46 22.72 9.73 -51.85
N PHE A 47 23.15 10.61 -50.95
CA PHE A 47 22.55 11.95 -50.75
C PHE A 47 23.22 13.04 -51.59
N ARG A 48 24.38 12.73 -52.18
CA ARG A 48 25.14 13.67 -53.01
C ARG A 48 24.67 13.66 -54.47
N ASP A 49 24.18 12.54 -54.96
CA ASP A 49 23.63 12.38 -56.30
C ASP A 49 22.10 12.46 -56.27
N ARG A 50 21.56 13.63 -56.64
CA ARG A 50 20.11 13.91 -56.58
C ARG A 50 19.33 13.23 -57.71
N ASP A 51 19.95 12.99 -58.85
CA ASP A 51 19.31 12.34 -60.00
C ASP A 51 19.10 10.86 -59.68
N GLN A 52 20.15 10.21 -59.16
CA GLN A 52 20.09 8.82 -58.71
C GLN A 52 19.08 8.61 -57.57
N LEU A 53 18.96 9.56 -56.64
CA LEU A 53 17.97 9.50 -55.57
C LEU A 53 16.53 9.60 -56.12
N THR A 54 16.32 10.44 -57.13
CA THR A 54 15.02 10.59 -57.81
C THR A 54 14.63 9.30 -58.55
N ASP A 55 15.59 8.68 -59.25
CA ASP A 55 15.40 7.39 -59.91
C ASP A 55 15.06 6.28 -58.91
N LEU A 56 15.79 6.22 -57.79
CA LEU A 56 15.52 5.25 -56.72
C LEU A 56 14.16 5.47 -56.06
N LYS A 57 13.74 6.74 -55.88
CA LYS A 57 12.44 7.08 -55.28
C LYS A 57 11.27 6.55 -56.12
N ASN A 58 11.40 6.55 -57.45
CA ASN A 58 10.40 5.98 -58.34
C ASN A 58 10.28 4.45 -58.23
N LEU A 59 11.30 3.78 -57.72
CA LEU A 59 11.31 2.32 -57.49
C LEU A 59 10.72 1.92 -56.12
N VAL A 60 10.68 2.85 -55.16
CA VAL A 60 10.17 2.56 -53.81
C VAL A 60 8.68 2.85 -53.75
N THR A 61 7.87 1.78 -53.67
CA THR A 61 6.41 1.90 -53.51
C THR A 61 5.99 1.43 -52.12
N CYS A 62 5.47 2.36 -51.30
CA CYS A 62 4.72 2.01 -50.10
C CYS A 62 3.24 1.84 -50.45
N ARG A 63 2.77 0.60 -50.48
CA ARG A 63 1.34 0.27 -50.68
C ARG A 63 0.74 -0.36 -49.43
N LEU A 64 -0.58 -0.24 -49.30
CA LEU A 64 -1.34 -1.01 -48.32
C LEU A 64 -1.25 -2.51 -48.65
N ASN A 65 -1.36 -3.33 -47.62
CA ASN A 65 -1.33 -4.78 -47.73
C ASN A 65 -2.38 -5.29 -48.73
N SER A 66 -1.93 -6.08 -49.69
CA SER A 66 -2.78 -6.71 -50.71
C SER A 66 -2.83 -8.23 -50.49
N PRO A 67 -3.94 -8.91 -50.85
CA PRO A 67 -4.02 -10.36 -50.77
C PRO A 67 -2.94 -11.00 -51.66
N GLY A 68 -1.96 -11.68 -51.06
CA GLY A 68 -0.79 -12.27 -51.74
C GLY A 68 0.56 -11.72 -51.29
N ASP A 69 0.60 -10.70 -50.43
CA ASP A 69 1.86 -10.17 -49.90
C ASP A 69 2.49 -11.14 -48.87
N SER A 70 3.80 -11.37 -49.00
CA SER A 70 4.54 -12.31 -48.14
C SER A 70 4.73 -11.80 -46.70
N ILE A 71 4.69 -10.50 -46.47
CA ILE A 71 4.94 -9.87 -45.17
C ILE A 71 3.91 -8.75 -44.99
N VAL A 72 3.20 -8.78 -43.86
CA VAL A 72 2.20 -7.77 -43.48
C VAL A 72 2.72 -7.02 -42.26
N ALA A 73 2.74 -5.69 -42.32
CA ALA A 73 3.02 -4.88 -41.13
C ALA A 73 1.88 -5.12 -40.13
N THR A 74 2.17 -5.82 -39.04
CA THR A 74 1.16 -6.15 -38.02
C THR A 74 0.60 -4.92 -37.33
N GLY A 75 1.29 -3.76 -37.42
CA GLY A 75 0.90 -2.50 -36.76
C GLY A 75 0.93 -2.55 -35.24
N VAL A 76 1.20 -3.73 -34.64
CA VAL A 76 1.25 -3.95 -33.21
C VAL A 76 2.69 -3.73 -32.75
N ALA A 77 2.95 -2.60 -32.12
CA ALA A 77 4.24 -2.32 -31.52
C ALA A 77 4.59 -3.41 -30.48
N PRO A 78 5.86 -3.85 -30.39
CA PRO A 78 6.27 -5.01 -29.59
C PRO A 78 5.91 -4.91 -28.10
N HIS A 79 5.80 -3.68 -27.57
CA HIS A 79 5.43 -3.42 -26.17
C HIS A 79 3.96 -3.76 -25.85
N ILE A 80 3.08 -3.88 -26.84
CA ILE A 80 1.67 -4.22 -26.63
C ILE A 80 1.52 -5.64 -26.09
N SER A 81 2.38 -6.58 -26.50
CA SER A 81 2.40 -7.95 -25.94
C SER A 81 2.73 -7.95 -24.44
N ILE A 82 3.70 -7.13 -24.04
CA ILE A 82 4.11 -6.97 -22.64
C ILE A 82 2.97 -6.35 -21.83
N LEU A 83 2.29 -5.33 -22.36
CA LEU A 83 1.13 -4.72 -21.73
C LEU A 83 -0.02 -5.71 -21.55
N GLN A 84 -0.27 -6.58 -22.55
CA GLN A 84 -1.27 -7.64 -22.44
C GLN A 84 -0.91 -8.65 -21.34
N HIS A 85 0.35 -9.06 -21.25
CA HIS A 85 0.81 -9.96 -20.19
C HIS A 85 0.69 -9.31 -18.80
N LEU A 86 1.07 -8.04 -18.64
CA LEU A 86 0.92 -7.30 -17.39
C LEU A 86 -0.55 -7.15 -16.99
N HIS A 87 -1.43 -6.88 -17.95
CA HIS A 87 -2.86 -6.79 -17.72
C HIS A 87 -3.43 -8.14 -17.25
N SER A 88 -3.03 -9.24 -17.89
CA SER A 88 -3.46 -10.58 -17.45
C SER A 88 -2.96 -10.93 -16.05
N LEU A 89 -1.72 -10.57 -15.71
CA LEU A 89 -1.17 -10.81 -14.38
C LEU A 89 -1.89 -9.98 -13.31
N ALA A 90 -2.15 -8.71 -13.59
CA ALA A 90 -2.92 -7.84 -12.69
C ALA A 90 -4.33 -8.39 -12.43
N LYS A 91 -5.00 -8.90 -13.47
CA LYS A 91 -6.30 -9.56 -13.34
C LYS A 91 -6.21 -10.81 -12.44
N ASN A 92 -5.25 -11.68 -12.69
CA ASN A 92 -5.06 -12.90 -11.91
C ASN A 92 -4.79 -12.60 -10.42
N VAL A 93 -4.01 -11.56 -10.12
CA VAL A 93 -3.76 -11.14 -8.73
C VAL A 93 -5.05 -10.67 -8.05
N ASN A 94 -5.86 -9.86 -8.74
CA ASN A 94 -7.16 -9.41 -8.21
C ASN A 94 -8.12 -10.58 -7.96
N ASP A 95 -8.10 -11.61 -8.80
CA ASP A 95 -8.98 -12.77 -8.67
C ASP A 95 -8.56 -13.71 -7.51
N VAL A 96 -7.28 -13.71 -7.11
CA VAL A 96 -6.75 -14.55 -6.01
C VAL A 96 -7.08 -13.96 -4.62
N VAL A 97 -7.10 -12.64 -4.46
CA VAL A 97 -7.41 -11.97 -3.18
C VAL A 97 -8.74 -12.45 -2.55
N PRO A 98 -9.88 -12.50 -3.27
CA PRO A 98 -11.13 -12.98 -2.69
C PRO A 98 -11.10 -14.49 -2.37
N GLN A 99 -10.28 -15.28 -3.06
CA GLN A 99 -10.11 -16.71 -2.71
C GLN A 99 -9.34 -16.88 -1.40
N ILE A 100 -8.29 -16.08 -1.18
CA ILE A 100 -7.55 -16.06 0.09
C ILE A 100 -8.47 -15.66 1.24
N GLN A 101 -9.33 -14.66 1.04
CA GLN A 101 -10.30 -14.22 2.06
C GLN A 101 -11.31 -15.33 2.42
N LYS A 102 -11.67 -16.21 1.49
CA LYS A 102 -12.55 -17.36 1.76
C LYS A 102 -11.86 -18.46 2.57
N VAL A 103 -10.58 -18.70 2.32
CA VAL A 103 -9.81 -19.79 2.96
C VAL A 103 -9.27 -19.38 4.34
N ALA A 104 -8.97 -18.09 4.54
CA ALA A 104 -8.37 -17.60 5.79
C ALA A 104 -9.13 -17.98 7.09
N PRO A 105 -10.47 -17.91 7.17
CA PRO A 105 -11.21 -18.26 8.38
C PRO A 105 -11.06 -19.74 8.76
N GLU A 106 -11.08 -20.65 7.78
CA GLU A 106 -10.93 -22.08 8.02
C GLU A 106 -9.52 -22.41 8.53
N VAL A 107 -8.50 -21.76 7.96
CA VAL A 107 -7.11 -21.92 8.41
C VAL A 107 -6.93 -21.40 9.83
N ILE A 108 -7.46 -20.21 10.14
CA ILE A 108 -7.40 -19.63 11.50
C ILE A 108 -8.08 -20.57 12.48
N ARG A 109 -9.27 -21.08 12.15
CA ARG A 109 -10.00 -22.04 12.99
C ARG A 109 -9.18 -23.31 13.22
N GLY A 110 -8.63 -23.91 12.17
CA GLY A 110 -7.82 -25.12 12.30
C GLY A 110 -6.58 -24.93 13.16
N VAL A 111 -5.93 -23.75 13.08
CA VAL A 111 -4.79 -23.40 13.93
C VAL A 111 -5.22 -23.24 15.40
N ILE A 112 -6.35 -22.57 15.67
CA ILE A 112 -6.89 -22.43 17.04
C ILE A 112 -7.23 -23.80 17.63
N ASP A 113 -7.92 -24.65 16.88
CA ASP A 113 -8.33 -25.98 17.32
C ASP A 113 -7.12 -26.85 17.71
N GLU A 114 -6.05 -26.81 16.91
CA GLU A 114 -4.81 -27.56 17.19
C GLU A 114 -4.06 -27.00 18.41
N ILE A 115 -4.05 -25.68 18.61
CA ILE A 115 -3.44 -25.05 19.80
C ILE A 115 -4.18 -25.47 21.08
N GLU A 116 -5.51 -25.44 21.07
CA GLU A 116 -6.33 -25.85 22.22
C GLU A 116 -6.16 -27.35 22.54
N LYS A 117 -6.10 -28.19 21.51
CA LYS A 117 -5.82 -29.63 21.67
C LYS A 117 -4.47 -29.89 22.35
N ARG A 118 -3.44 -29.12 21.97
CA ARG A 118 -2.11 -29.20 22.59
C ARG A 118 -2.11 -28.68 24.02
N ALA A 119 -2.85 -27.61 24.31
CA ALA A 119 -3.00 -27.09 25.67
C ALA A 119 -3.63 -28.14 26.61
N MET A 120 -4.67 -28.85 26.16
CA MET A 120 -5.24 -29.98 26.92
C MET A 120 -4.21 -31.07 27.21
N THR A 121 -3.42 -31.46 26.22
CA THR A 121 -2.42 -32.53 26.36
C THR A 121 -1.28 -32.13 27.30
N ALA A 122 -0.91 -30.85 27.31
CA ALA A 122 0.12 -30.30 28.18
C ALA A 122 -0.36 -30.03 29.63
N GLY A 123 -1.65 -30.27 29.94
CA GLY A 123 -2.24 -29.94 31.24
C GLY A 123 -2.40 -28.44 31.50
N THR A 124 -2.36 -27.63 30.45
CA THR A 124 -2.50 -26.17 30.51
C THR A 124 -3.97 -25.79 30.35
N VAL A 125 -4.44 -24.74 31.04
CA VAL A 125 -5.84 -24.27 30.99
C VAL A 125 -6.21 -23.81 29.58
N THR A 126 -7.23 -24.43 28.98
CA THR A 126 -7.81 -24.06 27.68
C THR A 126 -8.70 -22.82 27.79
N ARG A 127 -8.99 -22.15 26.67
CA ARG A 127 -9.97 -21.04 26.65
C ARG A 127 -11.30 -21.48 27.25
N ASP A 128 -11.83 -22.60 26.79
CA ASP A 128 -13.13 -23.11 27.22
C ASP A 128 -13.10 -23.52 28.71
N GLY A 129 -11.98 -24.07 29.17
CA GLY A 129 -11.76 -24.37 30.58
C GLY A 129 -11.75 -23.11 31.46
N LEU A 130 -11.09 -22.05 31.02
CA LEU A 130 -11.09 -20.76 31.73
C LEU A 130 -12.48 -20.12 31.74
N GLU A 131 -13.20 -20.15 30.62
CA GLU A 131 -14.54 -19.59 30.50
C GLU A 131 -15.55 -20.32 31.40
N ALA A 132 -15.45 -21.66 31.48
CA ALA A 132 -16.24 -22.46 32.40
C ALA A 132 -15.92 -22.13 33.86
N LEU A 133 -14.64 -21.95 34.22
CA LEU A 133 -14.24 -21.56 35.58
C LEU A 133 -14.78 -20.18 35.97
N ILE A 134 -14.66 -19.19 35.08
CA ILE A 134 -15.18 -17.83 35.32
C ILE A 134 -16.70 -17.85 35.46
N SER A 135 -17.41 -18.61 34.62
CA SER A 135 -18.86 -18.74 34.69
C SER A 135 -19.30 -19.39 36.01
N GLY A 136 -18.62 -20.45 36.44
CA GLY A 136 -18.86 -21.07 37.74
C GLY A 136 -18.59 -20.14 38.93
N CYS A 137 -17.54 -19.30 38.85
CA CYS A 137 -17.26 -18.28 39.86
C CYS A 137 -18.39 -17.24 39.95
N LYS A 138 -18.93 -16.78 38.82
CA LYS A 138 -20.05 -15.83 38.79
C LYS A 138 -21.30 -16.42 39.44
N GLU A 139 -21.61 -17.67 39.14
CA GLU A 139 -22.78 -18.35 39.70
C GLU A 139 -22.66 -18.54 41.22
N LYS A 140 -21.49 -18.98 41.70
CA LYS A 140 -21.20 -19.04 43.14
C LYS A 140 -21.30 -17.67 43.81
N ALA A 141 -20.75 -16.62 43.20
CA ALA A 141 -20.84 -15.26 43.75
C ALA A 141 -22.28 -14.77 43.87
N ARG A 142 -23.14 -15.06 42.88
CA ARG A 142 -24.58 -14.77 42.95
C ARG A 142 -25.27 -15.54 44.08
N LEU A 143 -24.93 -16.82 44.27
CA LEU A 143 -25.46 -17.61 45.39
C LEU A 143 -25.04 -17.01 46.74
N TYR A 144 -23.78 -16.62 46.91
CA TYR A 144 -23.31 -15.95 48.14
C TYR A 144 -24.07 -14.65 48.43
N GLN A 145 -24.33 -13.83 47.40
CA GLN A 145 -25.13 -12.61 47.56
C GLN A 145 -26.58 -12.90 47.97
N LEU A 146 -27.17 -13.99 47.47
CA LEU A 146 -28.53 -14.38 47.81
C LEU A 146 -28.62 -14.92 49.25
N VAL A 147 -27.64 -15.73 49.68
CA VAL A 147 -27.51 -16.21 51.06
C VAL A 147 -27.33 -15.04 52.03
N GLN A 148 -26.50 -14.06 51.68
CA GLN A 148 -26.29 -12.87 52.50
C GLN A 148 -27.55 -11.98 52.61
N LYS A 149 -28.42 -11.98 51.59
CA LYS A 149 -29.73 -11.31 51.66
C LYS A 149 -30.74 -12.07 52.53
N LEU A 150 -30.63 -13.39 52.60
CA LEU A 150 -31.46 -14.23 53.49
C LEU A 150 -31.03 -14.10 54.96
N GLU A 151 -29.74 -13.97 55.22
CA GLU A 151 -29.20 -13.82 56.59
C GLU A 151 -29.41 -12.41 57.17
N ASN A 152 -29.52 -11.37 56.35
CA ASN A 152 -29.63 -9.97 56.79
C ASN A 152 -31.07 -9.43 56.86
N SER A 153 -32.11 -10.26 56.98
CA SER A 153 -33.48 -9.71 57.14
C SER A 153 -33.71 -9.15 58.55
N PRO A 154 -34.00 -7.84 58.67
CA PRO A 154 -35.23 -7.44 59.35
C PRO A 154 -36.06 -6.41 58.55
N SER A 155 -37.37 -6.44 58.82
CA SER A 155 -38.56 -5.67 58.36
C SER A 155 -38.45 -4.37 57.52
N PRO A 156 -39.51 -4.05 56.76
CA PRO A 156 -39.46 -3.23 55.55
C PRO A 156 -39.35 -1.73 55.85
N GLY A 157 -38.39 -1.09 55.18
CA GLY A 157 -38.25 0.36 55.11
C GLY A 157 -37.93 0.76 53.67
N ILE A 158 -38.83 1.53 53.09
CA ILE A 158 -38.77 2.10 51.73
C ILE A 158 -37.51 2.95 51.57
N GLN A 159 -36.74 2.74 50.49
CA GLN A 159 -36.10 3.81 49.72
C GLN A 159 -35.50 3.32 48.39
N GLN A 160 -36.19 3.75 47.33
CA GLN A 160 -35.70 4.25 46.04
C GLN A 160 -34.60 3.48 45.28
N GLU A 161 -35.11 2.80 44.26
CA GLU A 161 -34.46 2.31 43.06
C GLU A 161 -34.06 3.51 42.18
N GLU A 162 -32.76 3.77 42.01
CA GLU A 162 -32.24 4.56 40.88
C GLU A 162 -31.49 3.62 39.94
N THR A 163 -32.24 3.14 38.96
CA THR A 163 -31.75 2.51 37.74
C THR A 163 -31.17 3.59 36.83
N LEU A 164 -29.85 3.64 36.70
CA LEU A 164 -29.19 4.32 35.59
C LEU A 164 -28.96 3.30 34.46
N THR A 165 -30.04 2.99 33.75
CA THR A 165 -29.98 2.60 32.33
C THR A 165 -29.52 3.81 31.54
N GLY A 166 -28.32 3.73 30.99
CA GLY A 166 -27.74 4.70 30.07
C GLY A 166 -27.11 3.99 28.89
N ASP A 167 -27.92 3.20 28.17
CA ASP A 167 -27.65 2.84 26.79
C ASP A 167 -27.79 4.10 25.93
N GLU A 168 -26.69 4.80 25.70
CA GLU A 168 -26.57 5.72 24.57
C GLU A 168 -25.46 5.22 23.65
N ALA A 169 -25.87 4.32 22.74
CA ALA A 169 -25.12 3.92 21.58
C ALA A 169 -24.96 5.12 20.64
N VAL A 170 -23.89 5.90 20.84
CA VAL A 170 -23.46 6.94 19.91
C VAL A 170 -22.69 6.29 18.75
N THR A 171 -23.42 6.12 17.66
CA THR A 171 -23.01 6.27 16.25
C THR A 171 -21.56 5.87 15.88
N MET A 172 -21.40 4.61 15.46
CA MET A 172 -20.58 4.14 14.33
C MET A 172 -19.44 5.06 13.85
N THR A 173 -18.35 5.16 14.63
CA THR A 173 -17.04 5.63 14.15
C THR A 173 -15.92 4.80 14.79
N HIS A 174 -15.66 3.62 14.23
CA HIS A 174 -14.41 2.85 14.35
C HIS A 174 -13.75 2.69 15.74
N MET A 175 -14.51 2.18 16.71
CA MET A 175 -14.17 1.15 17.71
C MET A 175 -12.72 1.01 18.24
N TYR A 176 -12.10 2.10 18.70
CA TYR A 176 -11.04 2.01 19.70
C TYR A 176 -11.26 3.06 20.78
N PRO A 177 -11.23 2.68 22.07
CA PRO A 177 -11.32 3.67 23.14
C PRO A 177 -10.11 4.62 23.10
N PRO A 178 -10.21 5.84 23.67
CA PRO A 178 -9.11 6.80 23.72
C PRO A 178 -7.76 6.17 24.10
N LEU A 179 -6.67 6.60 23.47
CA LEU A 179 -5.33 6.02 23.64
C LEU A 179 -4.90 5.83 25.11
N ARG A 180 -5.40 6.69 26.02
CA ARG A 180 -5.15 6.62 27.47
C ARG A 180 -5.64 5.30 28.09
N ILE A 181 -6.77 4.78 27.63
CA ILE A 181 -7.41 3.58 28.18
C ILE A 181 -7.25 2.35 27.26
N LEU A 182 -6.73 2.54 26.05
CA LEU A 182 -6.53 1.48 25.06
C LEU A 182 -5.46 0.47 25.51
N SER A 183 -5.82 -0.78 25.75
CA SER A 183 -4.96 -1.88 26.19
C SER A 183 -4.47 -2.75 25.03
N LYS A 184 -3.44 -3.58 25.27
CA LYS A 184 -2.97 -4.58 24.30
C LYS A 184 -4.07 -5.59 23.93
N ASN A 185 -4.97 -5.87 24.87
CA ASN A 185 -6.08 -6.80 24.69
C ASN A 185 -7.17 -6.25 23.77
N ASP A 186 -7.20 -4.93 23.53
CA ASP A 186 -8.17 -4.30 22.62
C ASP A 186 -7.74 -4.41 21.15
N MET A 187 -6.54 -4.94 20.88
CA MET A 187 -5.98 -5.10 19.54
C MET A 187 -6.17 -6.53 19.04
N THR A 188 -6.68 -6.67 17.81
CA THR A 188 -6.98 -7.97 17.19
C THR A 188 -5.76 -8.76 16.72
N ASN A 189 -4.60 -8.12 16.56
CA ASN A 189 -3.37 -8.75 16.06
C ASN A 189 -2.12 -8.18 16.75
N THR A 190 -1.12 -9.04 16.98
CA THR A 190 0.23 -8.72 17.49
C THR A 190 0.89 -7.51 16.82
N ASN A 191 0.70 -7.32 15.51
CA ASN A 191 1.25 -6.16 14.81
C ASN A 191 0.62 -4.83 15.29
N MET A 192 -0.68 -4.84 15.59
CA MET A 192 -1.36 -3.67 16.14
C MET A 192 -0.95 -3.43 17.60
N GLN A 193 -0.71 -4.49 18.37
CA GLN A 193 -0.17 -4.39 19.74
C GLN A 193 1.25 -3.78 19.76
N LYS A 194 2.11 -4.15 18.80
CA LYS A 194 3.43 -3.55 18.62
C LYS A 194 3.31 -2.06 18.28
N ARG A 195 2.49 -1.70 17.27
CA ARG A 195 2.24 -0.29 16.91
C ARG A 195 1.70 0.52 18.09
N LEU A 196 0.76 -0.03 18.87
CA LEU A 196 0.24 0.61 20.07
C LEU A 196 1.33 0.84 21.13
N SER A 197 2.25 -0.12 21.27
CA SER A 197 3.39 0.01 22.18
C SER A 197 4.35 1.11 21.70
N ASP A 198 4.61 1.19 20.40
CA ASP A 198 5.43 2.25 19.79
C ASP A 198 4.78 3.63 20.00
N PHE A 199 3.47 3.75 19.74
CA PHE A 199 2.72 4.98 19.98
C PHE A 199 2.75 5.39 21.45
N ARG A 200 2.56 4.46 22.39
CA ARG A 200 2.67 4.75 23.83
C ARG A 200 4.07 5.22 24.21
N CYS A 201 5.12 4.61 23.65
CA CYS A 201 6.48 5.05 23.88
C CYS A 201 6.70 6.48 23.39
N LEU A 202 6.21 6.79 22.19
CA LEU A 202 6.31 8.12 21.60
C LEU A 202 5.52 9.16 22.40
N MET A 203 4.29 8.84 22.81
CA MET A 203 3.50 9.75 23.64
C MET A 203 4.16 10.02 24.99
N LYS A 204 4.75 9.01 25.64
CA LYS A 204 5.52 9.21 26.88
C LYS A 204 6.72 10.13 26.70
N LEU A 205 7.37 10.10 25.54
CA LEU A 205 8.46 11.04 25.22
C LEU A 205 7.95 12.47 25.11
N VAL A 206 6.79 12.67 24.48
CA VAL A 206 6.11 13.97 24.41
C VAL A 206 5.70 14.43 25.81
N GLU A 207 5.06 13.58 26.62
CA GLU A 207 4.66 13.90 28.00
C GLU A 207 5.85 14.34 28.84
N LYS A 208 6.95 13.57 28.83
CA LYS A 208 8.19 13.91 29.52
C LYS A 208 8.74 15.26 29.05
N ARG A 209 8.69 15.55 27.76
CA ARG A 209 9.16 16.84 27.21
C ARG A 209 8.31 18.01 27.68
N VAL A 210 7.01 17.82 27.79
CA VAL A 210 6.06 18.83 28.30
C VAL A 210 6.28 19.06 29.79
N GLU A 211 6.55 18.00 30.56
CA GLU A 211 6.96 18.08 31.96
C GLU A 211 8.27 18.85 32.14
N GLU A 212 9.31 18.56 31.33
CA GLU A 212 10.58 19.30 31.32
C GLU A 212 10.41 20.79 31.02
N LYS A 213 9.43 21.14 30.17
CA LYS A 213 9.09 22.53 29.84
C LYS A 213 8.16 23.18 30.88
N GLY A 214 7.75 22.47 31.93
CA GLY A 214 6.91 22.98 33.01
C GLY A 214 5.47 23.31 32.58
N LYS A 215 4.99 22.76 31.45
CA LYS A 215 3.66 23.03 30.89
C LYS A 215 2.66 21.89 31.11
N TRP A 216 3.00 20.92 31.96
CA TRP A 216 2.16 19.76 32.21
C TRP A 216 0.93 20.09 33.05
N ILE A 217 -0.25 19.69 32.56
CA ILE A 217 -1.53 19.82 33.26
C ILE A 217 -2.12 18.41 33.41
N ALA A 218 -2.48 18.01 34.65
CA ALA A 218 -2.96 16.66 34.94
C ALA A 218 -4.37 16.37 34.36
N HIS A 219 -5.23 17.38 34.31
CA HIS A 219 -6.61 17.29 33.80
C HIS A 219 -6.86 18.43 32.81
N PRO A 220 -6.26 18.39 31.61
CA PRO A 220 -6.36 19.49 30.66
C PRO A 220 -7.75 19.53 30.01
N SER A 221 -8.25 20.73 29.74
CA SER A 221 -9.29 20.92 28.73
C SER A 221 -8.77 20.55 27.33
N ILE A 222 -9.64 20.46 26.34
CA ILE A 222 -9.27 20.10 24.96
C ILE A 222 -8.22 21.09 24.41
N ASP A 223 -8.43 22.40 24.60
CA ASP A 223 -7.52 23.43 24.12
C ASP A 223 -6.16 23.37 24.83
N GLN A 224 -6.17 23.13 26.14
CA GLN A 224 -4.95 22.95 26.94
C GLN A 224 -4.17 21.71 26.50
N ALA A 225 -4.85 20.62 26.15
CA ALA A 225 -4.20 19.41 25.64
C ALA A 225 -3.52 19.66 24.29
N ASN A 226 -4.13 20.47 23.41
CA ASN A 226 -3.51 20.88 22.15
C ASN A 226 -2.27 21.75 22.41
N GLU A 227 -2.33 22.70 23.34
CA GLU A 227 -1.17 23.51 23.73
C GLU A 227 -0.03 22.68 24.32
N MET A 228 -0.36 21.69 25.16
CA MET A 228 0.61 20.74 25.71
C MET A 228 1.28 19.94 24.60
N PHE A 229 0.51 19.42 23.64
CA PHE A 229 1.07 18.68 22.50
C PHE A 229 1.98 19.56 21.64
N GLU A 230 1.53 20.77 21.28
CA GLU A 230 2.33 21.74 20.53
C GLU A 230 3.63 22.11 21.25
N ALA A 231 3.63 22.14 22.58
CA ALA A 231 4.82 22.36 23.38
C ALA A 231 5.81 21.18 23.37
N GLY A 232 5.36 19.94 23.17
CA GLY A 232 6.19 18.73 23.21
C GLY A 232 6.49 18.07 21.85
N LYS A 233 5.87 18.55 20.77
CA LYS A 233 5.99 17.93 19.43
C LYS A 233 7.42 17.92 18.87
N ASP A 234 8.30 18.79 19.37
CA ASP A 234 9.69 18.90 18.94
C ASP A 234 10.50 17.61 19.14
N VAL A 235 10.10 16.75 20.08
CA VAL A 235 10.78 15.46 20.32
C VAL A 235 10.49 14.43 19.24
N VAL A 236 9.41 14.61 18.48
CA VAL A 236 9.00 13.72 17.40
C VAL A 236 9.42 14.30 16.03
N ASP A 237 10.05 15.46 16.02
CA ASP A 237 10.43 16.12 14.79
C ASP A 237 11.56 15.33 14.09
N ILE A 238 11.31 14.98 12.82
CA ILE A 238 12.25 14.20 12.02
C ILE A 238 13.08 15.19 11.22
N SER A 239 14.39 15.27 11.49
CA SER A 239 15.31 16.12 10.73
C SER A 239 15.15 15.91 9.22
N GLU A 240 15.11 17.03 8.48
CA GLU A 240 14.97 17.08 7.02
C GLU A 240 16.06 16.31 6.27
N VAL A 241 17.14 15.96 6.94
CA VAL A 241 18.26 15.24 6.37
C VAL A 241 18.44 13.94 7.16
N SER A 242 18.44 12.81 6.45
CA SER A 242 18.83 11.52 7.05
C SER A 242 20.30 11.57 7.46
N GLU A 243 20.72 10.80 8.47
CA GLU A 243 22.13 10.60 8.86
C GLU A 243 23.06 10.26 7.68
N LYS A 244 22.52 9.75 6.56
CA LYS A 244 23.26 9.47 5.30
C LYS A 244 23.16 10.59 4.24
N GLY A 245 22.79 11.81 4.61
CA GLY A 245 22.74 12.97 3.72
C GLY A 245 21.58 13.02 2.72
N ARG A 246 20.59 12.12 2.84
CA ARG A 246 19.41 12.11 1.95
C ARG A 246 18.35 13.11 2.40
N LYS A 247 17.93 14.01 1.51
CA LYS A 247 16.84 14.96 1.73
C LYS A 247 15.53 14.19 1.94
N ARG A 248 14.92 14.35 3.12
CA ARG A 248 13.60 13.83 3.47
C ARG A 248 12.55 14.88 3.11
N ARG A 249 11.41 14.43 2.59
CA ARG A 249 10.30 15.31 2.21
C ARG A 249 9.47 15.65 3.45
N GLY A 250 10.06 16.39 4.40
CA GLY A 250 9.40 16.79 5.66
C GLY A 250 8.07 17.51 5.42
N GLU A 251 7.98 18.30 4.35
CA GLU A 251 6.77 19.03 3.93
C GLU A 251 5.56 18.13 3.58
N GLN A 252 5.76 16.83 3.39
CA GLN A 252 4.67 15.87 3.15
C GLN A 252 4.11 15.25 4.45
N MET A 253 4.77 15.44 5.59
CA MET A 253 4.28 14.95 6.88
C MET A 253 3.31 15.96 7.48
N LYS A 254 2.01 15.70 7.31
CA LYS A 254 0.95 16.44 8.00
C LYS A 254 0.52 15.67 9.23
N TRP A 255 0.69 16.26 10.41
CA TRP A 255 0.04 15.80 11.62
C TRP A 255 -1.44 16.17 11.53
N SER A 256 -2.31 15.19 11.26
CA SER A 256 -3.75 15.37 11.37
C SER A 256 -4.19 14.91 12.76
N THR A 257 -4.49 15.83 13.67
CA THR A 257 -5.22 15.50 14.89
C THR A 257 -6.69 15.30 14.53
N MET A 258 -7.29 14.19 14.98
CA MET A 258 -8.74 13.95 14.77
C MET A 258 -9.64 14.97 15.51
N VAL A 259 -9.04 15.80 16.36
CA VAL A 259 -9.72 16.75 17.25
C VAL A 259 -9.91 18.13 16.59
N ASN A 260 -9.21 18.44 15.49
CA ASN A 260 -9.41 19.67 14.72
C ASN A 260 -10.49 19.50 13.63
N ARG A 261 -11.73 19.24 14.04
CA ARG A 261 -12.91 19.50 13.19
C ARG A 261 -13.79 20.54 13.88
N VAL A 262 -13.46 21.80 13.61
CA VAL A 262 -14.42 22.92 13.64
C VAL A 262 -14.50 23.44 12.22
#